data_AF-A0A7X8RIJ1-F1
#
_entry.id   AF-A0A7X8RIJ1-F1
#
_cell.length_a   1.000
_cell.length_b   1.000
_cell.length_c   1.000
_cell.angle_alpha   90.00
_cell.angle_beta   90.00
_cell.angle_gamma   90.00
#
_symmetry.space_group_name_H-M   'P 1'
#
loop_
_entity.id
_entity.type
_entity.pdbx_description
1 polymer ?
#
loop_
_entity_poly.entity_id
_entity_poly.type
_entity_poly.pdbx_seq_one_letter_code
_entity_poly.pdbx_strand_id
1 'polypeptide(L)'
;AEIIATIDNSFYRGSNHDAATGSNRGVESTLNHLIAEAQRDSQSKLIDQEIQIGFMNAGGVRADLPAGDVSYADVVTIQPFGNEVSMATMSGQAILDTLENQWKTEGDRPRLALGVSEGFTYTYDPSAPQGERIIDARLHGEPIDPAADYTVAASTFLFEGGDELINPDDVRDILLVGYMDTQALIDYLKNNESVEPRLKQSDFAVTLAAGELVAGETITLELASLNYSSPGEPIAENVTVKLGTSEVTAVIDNDFSQVTTGLGEHGTATVELVVPEGEWTLADLVITTDAKQVTVPTPPADGSANSSLSSVGSSR
;
A
#
# COMPACT_ATOMS: atom_id res chain seq x y z
N ALA A 1 2.25 18.09 -28.46
CA ALA A 1 2.62 18.40 -27.07
C ALA A 1 4.08 18.06 -26.88
N GLU A 2 4.79 18.69 -25.93
CA GLU A 2 6.17 18.31 -25.60
C GLU A 2 6.15 16.90 -25.01
N ILE A 3 6.86 15.96 -25.66
CA ILE A 3 7.06 14.59 -25.14
C ILE A 3 8.15 14.65 -24.09
N ILE A 4 7.87 14.12 -22.91
CA ILE A 4 8.76 14.15 -21.74
C ILE A 4 9.44 12.81 -21.48
N ALA A 5 8.80 11.70 -21.85
CA ALA A 5 9.34 10.35 -21.78
C ALA A 5 8.60 9.41 -22.75
N THR A 6 9.15 8.23 -22.99
CA THR A 6 8.45 7.11 -23.63
C THR A 6 8.51 5.94 -22.64
N ILE A 7 7.37 5.35 -22.31
CA ILE A 7 7.28 4.24 -21.34
C ILE A 7 6.71 2.98 -22.01
N ASP A 8 7.14 1.80 -21.55
CA ASP A 8 6.72 0.52 -22.14
C ASP A 8 5.43 -0.02 -21.54
N ASN A 9 5.07 0.43 -20.33
CA ASN A 9 3.94 -0.11 -19.56
C ASN A 9 2.87 0.95 -19.28
N SER A 10 1.63 0.50 -19.19
CA SER A 10 0.51 1.32 -18.74
C SER A 10 0.36 1.23 -17.22
N PHE A 11 -0.10 2.31 -16.60
CA PHE A 11 -0.40 2.40 -15.18
C PHE A 11 -1.82 2.91 -15.01
N TYR A 12 -2.60 2.24 -14.16
CA TYR A 12 -4.03 2.46 -14.05
C TYR A 12 -4.40 3.01 -12.68
N ARG A 13 -5.58 3.62 -12.62
CA ARG A 13 -6.28 3.94 -11.37
C ARG A 13 -7.35 2.91 -11.10
N GLY A 14 -7.57 2.63 -9.83
CA GLY A 14 -8.59 1.70 -9.34
C GLY A 14 -10.00 1.86 -9.93
N SER A 15 -10.67 0.76 -10.21
CA SER A 15 -12.04 0.73 -10.76
C SER A 15 -13.00 -0.06 -9.87
N ASN A 16 -14.28 0.29 -9.89
CA ASN A 16 -15.33 -0.65 -9.46
C ASN A 16 -15.63 -1.61 -10.62
N HIS A 17 -16.27 -2.74 -10.32
CA HIS A 17 -16.79 -3.65 -11.34
C HIS A 17 -17.66 -2.90 -12.36
N ASP A 18 -17.44 -3.19 -13.65
CA ASP A 18 -18.13 -2.55 -14.80
C ASP A 18 -18.09 -1.00 -14.84
N ALA A 19 -17.11 -0.38 -14.17
CA ALA A 19 -16.94 1.07 -14.15
C ALA A 19 -15.58 1.50 -14.72
N ALA A 20 -15.48 2.77 -15.11
CA ALA A 20 -14.23 3.33 -15.61
C ALA A 20 -13.15 3.38 -14.52
N THR A 21 -11.89 3.41 -14.92
CA THR A 21 -10.75 3.63 -14.02
C THR A 21 -10.89 4.95 -13.25
N GLY A 22 -10.42 4.93 -12.01
CA GLY A 22 -10.60 6.02 -11.02
C GLY A 22 -11.98 6.07 -10.36
N SER A 23 -12.88 5.13 -10.66
CA SER A 23 -14.19 5.04 -9.99
C SER A 23 -14.11 4.45 -8.59
N ASN A 24 -13.08 3.66 -8.27
CA ASN A 24 -12.85 3.11 -6.94
C ASN A 24 -11.56 3.68 -6.35
N ARG A 25 -11.67 4.39 -5.23
CA ARG A 25 -10.53 4.95 -4.50
C ARG A 25 -10.12 4.11 -3.28
N GLY A 26 -10.85 3.05 -2.96
CA GLY A 26 -10.55 2.13 -1.86
C GLY A 26 -9.70 0.94 -2.25
N VAL A 27 -9.34 0.83 -3.53
CA VAL A 27 -8.43 -0.19 -4.08
C VAL A 27 -7.07 0.45 -4.34
N GLU A 28 -6.01 -0.31 -4.11
CA GLU A 28 -4.69 0.07 -4.61
C GLU A 28 -4.70 0.16 -6.14
N SER A 29 -3.75 0.91 -6.69
CA SER A 29 -3.58 1.01 -8.13
C SER A 29 -2.13 1.29 -8.51
N THR A 30 -1.71 0.73 -9.63
CA THR A 30 -0.33 0.82 -10.13
C THR A 30 0.14 2.27 -10.29
N LEU A 31 -0.72 3.18 -10.76
CA LEU A 31 -0.35 4.59 -10.93
C LEU A 31 -0.21 5.33 -9.61
N ASN A 32 -1.02 5.00 -8.60
CA ASN A 32 -0.92 5.63 -7.29
C ASN A 32 0.42 5.29 -6.61
N HIS A 33 0.86 4.03 -6.70
CA HIS A 33 2.20 3.62 -6.24
C HIS A 33 3.32 4.26 -7.03
N LEU A 34 3.19 4.33 -8.36
CA LEU A 34 4.18 5.00 -9.21
C LEU A 34 4.40 6.45 -8.79
N ILE A 35 3.32 7.19 -8.53
CA ILE A 35 3.41 8.59 -8.10
C ILE A 35 4.01 8.71 -6.71
N ALA A 36 3.63 7.82 -5.77
CA ALA A 36 4.25 7.76 -4.44
C ALA A 36 5.77 7.54 -4.53
N GLU A 37 6.21 6.61 -5.38
CA GLU A 37 7.63 6.37 -5.66
C GLU A 37 8.31 7.58 -6.32
N ALA A 38 7.67 8.18 -7.33
CA ALA A 38 8.19 9.35 -8.03
C ALA A 38 8.42 10.54 -7.10
N GLN A 39 7.52 10.76 -6.14
CA GLN A 39 7.68 11.76 -5.09
C GLN A 39 8.88 11.44 -4.19
N ARG A 40 8.98 10.20 -3.68
CA ARG A 40 10.09 9.76 -2.82
C ARG A 40 11.45 9.90 -3.52
N ASP A 41 11.57 9.37 -4.73
CA ASP A 41 12.81 9.38 -5.51
C ASP A 41 13.22 10.80 -5.91
N SER A 42 12.29 11.60 -6.42
CA SER A 42 12.59 12.99 -6.82
C SER A 42 13.04 13.84 -5.64
N GLN A 43 12.36 13.73 -4.50
CA GLN A 43 12.75 14.44 -3.28
C GLN A 43 14.11 13.98 -2.77
N SER A 44 14.38 12.68 -2.82
CA SER A 44 15.69 12.14 -2.43
C SER A 44 16.82 12.71 -3.28
N LYS A 45 16.63 12.74 -4.60
CA LYS A 45 17.59 13.29 -5.57
C LYS A 45 17.76 14.80 -5.42
N LEU A 46 16.69 15.52 -5.12
CA LEU A 46 16.71 16.98 -5.00
C LEU A 46 17.62 17.44 -3.85
N ILE A 47 17.60 16.72 -2.72
CA ILE A 47 18.39 17.08 -1.53
C ILE A 47 19.65 16.23 -1.32
N ASP A 48 19.95 15.30 -2.24
CA ASP A 48 21.08 14.36 -2.14
C ASP A 48 21.08 13.57 -0.82
N GLN A 49 19.90 13.13 -0.38
CA GLN A 49 19.68 12.33 0.82
C GLN A 49 18.52 11.37 0.60
N GLU A 50 18.62 10.17 1.17
CA GLU A 50 17.54 9.18 1.09
C GLU A 50 16.29 9.64 1.85
N ILE A 51 15.16 9.71 1.14
CA ILE A 51 13.82 9.72 1.71
C ILE A 51 13.28 8.30 1.69
N GLN A 52 12.81 7.83 2.84
CA GLN A 52 12.50 6.43 3.08
C GLN A 52 11.13 6.02 2.50
N ILE A 53 10.12 6.89 2.63
CA ILE A 53 8.73 6.56 2.28
C ILE A 53 8.15 7.65 1.39
N GLY A 54 7.37 7.26 0.40
CA GLY A 54 6.52 8.16 -0.39
C GLY A 54 5.05 7.82 -0.22
N PHE A 55 4.19 8.83 -0.10
CA PHE A 55 2.75 8.68 0.00
C PHE A 55 1.97 9.48 -1.04
N MET A 56 0.93 8.87 -1.60
CA MET A 56 0.01 9.51 -2.54
C MET A 56 -1.44 9.14 -2.23
N ASN A 57 -2.33 10.12 -2.16
CA ASN A 57 -3.76 9.87 -1.96
C ASN A 57 -4.43 9.50 -3.29
N ALA A 58 -5.27 8.47 -3.29
CA ALA A 58 -5.99 8.01 -4.49
C ALA A 58 -6.82 9.13 -5.16
N GLY A 59 -7.33 10.10 -4.38
CA GLY A 59 -8.08 11.24 -4.91
C GLY A 59 -7.27 12.18 -5.79
N GLY A 60 -5.95 12.22 -5.58
CA GLY A 60 -5.00 13.07 -6.30
C GLY A 60 -4.64 12.57 -7.71
N VAL A 61 -5.01 11.34 -8.08
CA VAL A 61 -4.69 10.74 -9.38
C VAL A 61 -5.90 10.83 -10.32
N ARG A 62 -5.79 11.59 -11.42
CA ARG A 62 -6.95 12.08 -12.18
C ARG A 62 -7.14 11.47 -13.56
N ALA A 63 -6.12 10.82 -14.09
CA ALA A 63 -6.17 10.03 -15.31
C ALA A 63 -5.22 8.83 -15.17
N ASP A 64 -5.39 7.84 -16.06
CA ASP A 64 -4.42 6.74 -16.19
C ASP A 64 -3.23 7.21 -17.03
N LEU A 65 -2.14 6.44 -16.99
CA LEU A 65 -0.93 6.69 -17.77
C LEU A 65 -0.73 5.54 -18.77
N PRO A 66 -1.14 5.69 -20.03
CA PRO A 66 -0.97 4.66 -21.04
C PRO A 66 0.49 4.52 -21.48
N ALA A 67 0.88 3.30 -21.89
CA ALA A 67 2.17 3.06 -22.53
C ALA A 67 2.36 3.90 -23.81
N GLY A 68 3.63 4.20 -24.13
CA GLY A 68 4.05 4.98 -25.29
C GLY A 68 4.59 6.36 -24.92
N ASP A 69 4.45 7.30 -25.85
CA ASP A 69 4.94 8.67 -25.67
C ASP A 69 4.08 9.40 -24.63
N VAL A 70 4.73 9.80 -23.53
CA VAL A 70 4.12 10.59 -22.46
C VAL A 70 4.43 12.06 -22.72
N SER A 71 3.40 12.89 -22.79
CA SER A 71 3.55 14.33 -22.92
C SER A 71 3.40 15.07 -21.60
N TYR A 72 3.88 16.31 -21.56
CA TYR A 72 3.65 17.20 -20.42
C TYR A 72 2.14 17.37 -20.11
N ALA A 73 1.29 17.40 -21.15
CA ALA A 73 -0.15 17.54 -20.99
C ALA A 73 -0.77 16.30 -20.34
N ASP A 74 -0.22 15.11 -20.56
CA ASP A 74 -0.68 13.88 -19.93
C ASP A 74 -0.38 13.93 -18.43
N VAL A 75 0.82 14.36 -18.04
CA VAL A 75 1.19 14.52 -16.61
C VAL A 75 0.30 15.55 -15.90
N VAL A 76 0.04 16.70 -16.53
CA VAL A 76 -0.89 17.70 -15.97
C VAL A 76 -2.31 17.16 -15.87
N THR A 77 -2.74 16.31 -16.80
CA THR A 77 -4.05 15.66 -16.74
C THR A 77 -4.13 14.67 -15.57
N ILE A 78 -3.03 14.00 -15.24
CA ILE A 78 -2.94 13.05 -14.12
C ILE A 78 -2.89 13.78 -12.76
N GLN A 79 -2.11 14.86 -12.63
CA GLN A 79 -1.97 15.65 -11.39
C GLN A 79 -2.24 17.15 -11.65
N PRO A 80 -3.51 17.57 -11.76
CA PRO A 80 -3.89 18.93 -12.17
C PRO A 80 -3.93 19.94 -11.00
N PHE A 81 -3.42 19.60 -9.82
CA PHE A 81 -3.61 20.38 -8.60
C PHE A 81 -2.54 21.45 -8.41
N GLY A 82 -1.33 21.22 -8.92
CA GLY A 82 -0.20 22.10 -8.65
C GLY A 82 0.16 22.09 -7.17
N ASN A 83 0.03 20.93 -6.51
CA ASN A 83 0.46 20.78 -5.14
C ASN A 83 1.99 20.80 -5.11
N GLU A 84 2.55 21.33 -4.03
CA GLU A 84 3.96 21.10 -3.73
C GLU A 84 4.14 19.70 -3.16
N VAL A 85 5.17 19.00 -3.62
CA VAL A 85 5.70 17.79 -2.98
C VAL A 85 6.79 18.23 -2.02
N SER A 86 6.66 17.82 -0.77
CA SER A 86 7.58 18.15 0.32
C SER A 86 8.06 16.88 1.00
N MET A 87 9.04 17.00 1.89
CA MET A 87 9.40 15.95 2.81
C MET A 87 9.23 16.39 4.27
N ALA A 88 8.95 15.43 5.14
CA ALA A 88 8.81 15.66 6.57
C ALA A 88 9.30 14.43 7.35
N THR A 89 9.45 14.61 8.66
CA THR A 89 9.68 13.52 9.61
C THR A 89 8.38 13.14 10.28
N MET A 90 8.07 11.84 10.29
CA MET A 90 6.93 11.24 11.00
C MET A 90 7.42 10.09 11.87
N SER A 91 6.80 9.88 13.03
CA SER A 91 7.08 8.67 13.82
C SER A 91 6.48 7.45 13.14
N GLY A 92 6.97 6.25 13.46
CA GLY A 92 6.37 5.00 13.01
C GLY A 92 4.91 4.91 13.43
N GLN A 93 4.55 5.37 14.63
CA GLN A 93 3.16 5.41 15.08
C GLN A 93 2.29 6.30 14.16
N ALA A 94 2.78 7.49 13.79
CA ALA A 94 2.05 8.37 12.88
C ALA A 94 1.87 7.73 11.48
N ILE A 95 2.83 6.92 11.04
CA ILE A 95 2.70 6.13 9.81
C ILE A 95 1.61 5.06 9.96
N LEU A 96 1.60 4.30 11.06
CA LEU A 96 0.57 3.30 11.34
C LEU A 96 -0.82 3.94 11.41
N ASP A 97 -0.95 5.07 12.10
CA ASP A 97 -2.20 5.84 12.18
C ASP A 97 -2.63 6.34 10.80
N THR A 98 -1.68 6.76 9.94
CA THR A 98 -1.96 7.13 8.55
C THR A 98 -2.56 5.98 7.74
N LEU A 99 -2.08 4.74 7.97
CA LEU A 99 -2.64 3.55 7.32
C LEU A 99 -4.04 3.23 7.85
N GLU A 100 -4.30 3.36 9.15
CA GLU A 100 -5.64 3.20 9.76
C GLU A 100 -6.66 4.22 9.21
N ASN A 101 -6.20 5.45 8.98
CA ASN A 101 -7.04 6.54 8.48
C ASN A 101 -7.52 6.32 7.04
N GLN A 102 -7.06 5.30 6.34
CA GLN A 102 -7.59 4.94 5.02
C GLN A 102 -9.07 4.56 5.08
N TRP A 103 -9.52 3.90 6.15
CA TRP A 103 -10.93 3.56 6.33
C TRP A 103 -11.69 4.73 6.95
N LYS A 104 -12.79 5.13 6.30
CA LYS A 104 -13.58 6.32 6.68
C LYS A 104 -14.85 5.90 7.40
N THR A 105 -15.20 6.66 8.43
CA THR A 105 -16.42 6.45 9.24
C THR A 105 -17.66 7.08 8.62
N GLU A 106 -17.47 8.10 7.77
CA GLU A 106 -18.52 8.87 7.14
C GLU A 106 -18.26 9.08 5.64
N GLY A 107 -19.33 9.36 4.89
CA GLY A 107 -19.27 9.70 3.47
C GLY A 107 -19.41 8.51 2.51
N ASP A 108 -19.49 8.82 1.21
CA ASP A 108 -19.74 7.83 0.14
C ASP A 108 -18.48 7.05 -0.28
N ARG A 109 -17.35 7.27 0.40
CA ARG A 109 -16.06 6.60 0.13
C ARG A 109 -15.57 5.94 1.40
N PRO A 110 -15.94 4.67 1.65
CA PRO A 110 -15.62 3.99 2.90
C PRO A 110 -14.12 3.71 3.07
N ARG A 111 -13.35 3.78 1.98
CA ARG A 111 -11.89 3.68 2.01
C ARG A 111 -11.24 4.61 0.98
N LEU A 112 -10.12 5.19 1.35
CA LEU A 112 -9.18 5.90 0.48
C LEU A 112 -7.83 5.17 0.56
N ALA A 113 -7.56 4.28 -0.39
CA ALA A 113 -6.33 3.51 -0.45
C ALA A 113 -5.13 4.44 -0.71
N LEU A 114 -4.13 4.32 0.15
CA LEU A 114 -2.90 5.10 0.09
C LEU A 114 -1.93 4.45 -0.90
N GLY A 115 -1.44 5.23 -1.85
CA GLY A 115 -0.31 4.86 -2.67
C GLY A 115 0.95 4.96 -1.83
N VAL A 116 1.71 3.87 -1.75
CA VAL A 116 2.99 3.80 -1.03
C VAL A 116 4.15 3.53 -1.99
N SER A 117 5.32 4.10 -1.70
CA SER A 117 6.58 3.89 -2.43
C SER A 117 7.06 2.43 -2.38
N GLU A 118 8.04 2.09 -3.21
CA GLU A 118 8.62 0.74 -3.26
C GLU A 118 9.19 0.32 -1.90
N GLY A 119 9.07 -0.97 -1.59
CA GLY A 119 9.55 -1.55 -0.33
C GLY A 119 8.58 -1.41 0.85
N PHE A 120 7.56 -0.56 0.77
CA PHE A 120 6.54 -0.45 1.82
C PHE A 120 5.40 -1.44 1.58
N THR A 121 5.04 -2.21 2.59
CA THR A 121 3.92 -3.16 2.58
C THR A 121 3.25 -3.21 3.94
N TYR A 122 1.97 -3.59 3.98
CA TYR A 122 1.25 -3.77 5.23
C TYR A 122 0.16 -4.83 5.09
N THR A 123 -0.25 -5.41 6.21
CA THR A 123 -1.33 -6.39 6.32
C THR A 123 -2.35 -5.86 7.29
N TYR A 124 -3.63 -6.10 6.99
CA TYR A 124 -4.72 -5.57 7.81
C TYR A 124 -5.88 -6.57 7.94
N ASP A 125 -6.67 -6.44 9.00
CA ASP A 125 -7.94 -7.15 9.17
C ASP A 125 -9.11 -6.20 8.82
N PRO A 126 -9.82 -6.41 7.69
CA PRO A 126 -10.97 -5.59 7.33
C PRO A 126 -12.14 -5.71 8.31
N SER A 127 -12.18 -6.77 9.12
CA SER A 127 -13.23 -7.01 10.12
C SER A 127 -12.99 -6.29 11.44
N ALA A 128 -11.74 -5.86 11.70
CA ALA A 128 -11.38 -5.16 12.91
C ALA A 128 -11.98 -3.74 12.97
N PRO A 129 -12.19 -3.19 14.19
CA PRO A 129 -12.54 -1.80 14.37
C PRO A 129 -11.53 -0.86 13.71
N GLN A 130 -11.97 0.31 13.26
CA GLN A 130 -11.04 1.34 12.79
C GLN A 130 -10.05 1.72 13.90
N GLY A 131 -8.77 1.85 13.57
CA GLY A 131 -7.70 2.07 14.55
C GLY A 131 -7.08 0.76 15.07
N GLU A 132 -7.64 -0.40 14.69
CA GLU A 132 -7.15 -1.73 15.06
C GLU A 132 -7.07 -2.66 13.84
N ARG A 133 -7.10 -2.12 12.61
CA ARG A 133 -7.06 -2.90 11.36
C ARG A 133 -5.66 -3.33 11.01
N ILE A 134 -4.65 -2.50 11.21
CA ILE A 134 -3.27 -2.78 10.81
C ILE A 134 -2.69 -3.86 11.72
N ILE A 135 -2.36 -5.00 11.11
CA ILE A 135 -1.73 -6.15 11.78
C ILE A 135 -0.21 -5.95 11.79
N ASP A 136 0.35 -5.58 10.64
CA ASP A 136 1.79 -5.41 10.45
C ASP A 136 2.04 -4.41 9.31
N ALA A 137 3.11 -3.62 9.43
CA ALA A 137 3.57 -2.73 8.38
C ALA A 137 5.10 -2.80 8.33
N ARG A 138 5.65 -2.82 7.11
CA ARG A 138 7.08 -3.03 6.88
C ARG A 138 7.63 -2.11 5.82
N LEU A 139 8.88 -1.71 6.02
CA LEU A 139 9.69 -1.01 5.05
C LEU A 139 10.93 -1.86 4.71
N HIS A 140 11.05 -2.25 3.45
CA HIS A 140 12.11 -3.15 2.95
C HIS A 140 12.20 -4.48 3.71
N GLY A 141 11.05 -4.97 4.21
CA GLY A 141 10.94 -6.22 4.97
C GLY A 141 11.14 -6.08 6.48
N GLU A 142 11.59 -4.91 6.95
CA GLU A 142 11.73 -4.62 8.38
C GLU A 142 10.44 -4.03 8.94
N PRO A 143 9.96 -4.48 10.12
CA PRO A 143 8.81 -3.87 10.78
C PRO A 143 8.96 -2.37 11.01
N ILE A 144 7.87 -1.62 10.83
CA ILE A 144 7.81 -0.23 11.27
C ILE A 144 7.86 -0.21 12.80
N ASP A 145 8.89 0.42 13.36
CA ASP A 145 9.01 0.67 14.80
C ASP A 145 8.19 1.92 15.15
N PRO A 146 7.13 1.79 15.97
CA PRO A 146 6.27 2.93 16.32
C PRO A 146 7.02 4.10 16.96
N ALA A 147 8.15 3.83 17.62
CA ALA A 147 8.96 4.83 18.32
C ALA A 147 10.07 5.44 17.44
N ALA A 148 10.35 4.87 16.26
CA ALA A 148 11.37 5.38 15.36
C ALA A 148 10.84 6.52 14.47
N ASP A 149 11.76 7.36 13.99
CA ASP A 149 11.48 8.43 13.04
C ASP A 149 11.78 7.99 11.61
N TYR A 150 10.90 8.38 10.69
CA TYR A 150 10.98 8.08 9.27
C TYR A 150 10.85 9.36 8.44
N THR A 151 11.62 9.44 7.36
CA THR A 151 11.49 10.51 6.35
C THR A 151 10.44 10.14 5.32
N VAL A 152 9.45 11.02 5.14
CA VAL A 152 8.29 10.80 4.28
C VAL A 152 8.21 11.92 3.24
N ALA A 153 8.02 11.56 1.97
CA ALA A 153 7.67 12.48 0.88
C ALA A 153 6.18 12.37 0.55
N ALA A 154 5.48 13.51 0.58
CA ALA A 154 4.06 13.59 0.22
C ALA A 154 3.72 14.99 -0.30
N SER A 155 2.52 15.15 -0.85
CA SER A 155 2.02 16.49 -1.17
C SER A 155 1.75 17.31 0.10
N THR A 156 1.90 18.63 0.03
CA THR A 156 1.51 19.54 1.12
C THR A 156 0.04 19.38 1.49
N PHE A 157 -0.84 19.09 0.53
CA PHE A 157 -2.23 18.73 0.79
C PHE A 157 -2.36 17.61 1.82
N LEU A 158 -1.58 16.54 1.69
CA LEU A 158 -1.60 15.43 2.65
C LEU A 158 -1.05 15.86 4.02
N PHE A 159 0.10 16.54 4.07
CA PHE A 159 0.70 16.99 5.33
C PHE A 159 -0.17 18.02 6.07
N GLU A 160 -1.01 18.78 5.37
CA GLU A 160 -1.94 19.75 5.93
C GLU A 160 -3.29 19.13 6.35
N GLY A 161 -3.43 17.80 6.29
CA GLY A 161 -4.62 17.08 6.77
C GLY A 161 -5.63 16.75 5.68
N GLY A 162 -5.25 16.93 4.42
CA GLY A 162 -6.06 16.56 3.26
C GLY A 162 -6.48 15.09 3.29
N ASP A 163 -7.73 14.83 2.89
CA ASP A 163 -8.38 13.52 2.96
C ASP A 163 -8.39 12.89 4.37
N GLU A 164 -8.03 13.63 5.42
CA GLU A 164 -7.93 13.14 6.81
C GLU A 164 -7.04 11.88 6.91
N LEU A 165 -6.00 11.78 6.09
CA LEU A 165 -5.09 10.63 6.08
C LEU A 165 -3.93 10.84 7.07
N ILE A 166 -3.28 11.99 7.00
CA ILE A 166 -2.18 12.37 7.91
C ILE A 166 -2.72 13.43 8.87
N ASN A 167 -2.48 13.23 10.16
CA ASN A 167 -2.74 14.27 11.16
C ASN A 167 -1.61 15.31 11.12
N PRO A 168 -1.90 16.60 10.87
CA PRO A 168 -0.86 17.64 10.76
C PRO A 168 0.00 17.81 12.01
N ASP A 169 -0.56 17.50 13.19
CA ASP A 169 0.17 17.60 14.46
C ASP A 169 1.30 16.56 14.58
N ASP A 170 1.25 15.49 13.78
CA ASP A 170 2.25 14.42 13.75
C ASP A 170 3.36 14.66 12.72
N VAL A 171 3.27 15.74 11.94
CA VAL A 171 4.23 16.11 10.90
C VAL A 171 5.28 17.07 11.46
N ARG A 172 6.56 16.67 11.42
CA ARG A 172 7.69 17.47 11.92
C ARG A 172 8.71 17.77 10.83
N ASP A 173 9.51 18.81 11.06
CA ASP A 173 10.68 19.13 10.24
C ASP A 173 10.36 19.22 8.72
N ILE A 174 9.18 19.74 8.39
CA ILE A 174 8.73 19.85 6.99
C ILE A 174 9.69 20.76 6.21
N LEU A 175 10.20 20.24 5.10
CA LEU A 175 11.05 20.95 4.18
C LEU A 175 10.27 21.29 2.91
N LEU A 176 9.98 22.57 2.74
CA LEU A 176 9.37 23.13 1.55
C LEU A 176 10.49 23.55 0.58
N VAL A 177 10.42 23.04 -0.65
CA VAL A 177 11.44 23.19 -1.70
C VAL A 177 10.89 23.80 -2.98
N GLY A 178 9.59 24.09 -3.03
CA GLY A 178 8.89 24.63 -4.20
C GLY A 178 8.77 23.63 -5.36
N TYR A 179 8.87 22.33 -5.07
CA TYR A 179 8.92 21.27 -6.08
C TYR A 179 7.52 20.73 -6.35
N MET A 180 7.01 20.93 -7.56
CA MET A 180 5.61 20.60 -7.89
C MET A 180 5.40 19.11 -8.15
N ASP A 181 4.20 18.63 -7.83
CA ASP A 181 3.72 17.25 -8.09
C ASP A 181 3.97 16.78 -9.53
N THR A 182 3.58 17.58 -10.50
CA THR A 182 3.82 17.33 -11.93
C THR A 182 5.30 17.24 -12.28
N GLN A 183 6.15 18.09 -11.68
CA GLN A 183 7.59 18.07 -11.90
C GLN A 183 8.22 16.79 -11.33
N ALA A 184 7.76 16.33 -10.16
CA ALA A 184 8.21 15.08 -9.56
C ALA A 184 7.95 13.87 -10.48
N LEU A 185 6.74 13.76 -11.04
CA LEU A 185 6.45 12.67 -11.97
C LEU A 185 7.26 12.80 -13.27
N ILE A 186 7.40 14.01 -13.82
CA ILE A 186 8.20 14.24 -15.04
C ILE A 186 9.65 13.81 -14.85
N ASP A 187 10.29 14.25 -13.77
CA ASP A 187 11.70 13.97 -13.53
C ASP A 187 11.92 12.49 -13.21
N TYR A 188 10.99 11.86 -12.49
CA TYR A 188 11.04 10.41 -12.29
C TYR A 188 10.98 9.66 -13.63
N LEU A 189 10.03 9.98 -14.51
CA LEU A 189 9.89 9.32 -15.82
C LEU A 189 11.10 9.58 -16.74
N LYS A 190 11.71 10.76 -16.67
CA LYS A 190 12.92 11.09 -17.44
C LYS A 190 14.18 10.36 -16.95
N ASN A 191 14.29 10.16 -15.64
CA ASN A 191 15.48 9.61 -15.02
C ASN A 191 15.47 8.08 -14.90
N ASN A 192 14.38 7.42 -15.33
CA ASN A 192 14.22 5.97 -15.25
C ASN A 192 13.82 5.40 -16.63
N GLU A 193 14.72 4.66 -17.27
CA GLU A 193 14.54 4.16 -18.65
C GLU A 193 13.53 3.01 -18.78
N SER A 194 13.19 2.30 -17.68
CA SER A 194 12.27 1.16 -17.66
C SER A 194 11.41 1.25 -16.40
N VAL A 195 10.35 2.06 -16.49
CA VAL A 195 9.37 2.20 -15.41
C VAL A 195 8.39 1.04 -15.50
N GLU A 196 8.45 0.14 -14.53
CA GLU A 196 7.61 -1.05 -14.45
C GLU A 196 6.46 -0.84 -13.45
N PRO A 197 5.24 -1.33 -13.76
CA PRO A 197 4.16 -1.36 -12.79
C PRO A 197 4.54 -2.31 -11.67
N ARG A 198 4.20 -1.92 -10.44
CA ARG A 198 4.25 -2.86 -9.32
C ARG A 198 3.30 -4.00 -9.63
N LEU A 199 3.83 -5.24 -9.66
CA LEU A 199 3.05 -6.40 -10.07
C LEU A 199 2.18 -6.99 -8.95
N LYS A 200 2.38 -6.52 -7.72
CA LYS A 200 1.72 -6.99 -6.50
C LYS A 200 1.18 -5.81 -5.72
N GLN A 201 0.06 -6.01 -5.03
CA GLN A 201 -0.40 -5.03 -4.04
C GLN A 201 0.61 -4.90 -2.89
N SER A 202 0.65 -3.73 -2.27
CA SER A 202 1.38 -3.49 -1.01
C SER A 202 0.54 -3.81 0.22
N ASP A 203 -0.77 -3.88 0.07
CA ASP A 203 -1.71 -4.19 1.12
C ASP A 203 -2.35 -5.55 0.90
N PHE A 204 -2.54 -6.29 1.99
CA PHE A 204 -3.24 -7.58 1.95
C PHE A 204 -4.18 -7.66 3.15
N ALA A 205 -5.40 -8.10 2.90
CA ALA A 205 -6.36 -8.35 3.96
C ALA A 205 -6.19 -9.78 4.47
N VAL A 206 -6.16 -9.95 5.79
CA VAL A 206 -6.15 -11.24 6.46
C VAL A 206 -7.12 -11.20 7.62
N THR A 207 -8.12 -12.08 7.60
CA THR A 207 -9.04 -12.29 8.72
C THR A 207 -8.97 -13.74 9.18
N LEU A 208 -8.77 -13.95 10.48
CA LEU A 208 -8.94 -15.27 11.09
C LEU A 208 -10.44 -15.53 11.27
N ALA A 209 -10.98 -16.54 10.57
CA ALA A 209 -12.44 -16.75 10.53
C ALA A 209 -13.05 -17.01 11.92
N ALA A 210 -12.32 -17.69 12.81
CA ALA A 210 -12.68 -17.90 14.19
C ALA A 210 -11.48 -18.34 15.04
N GLY A 211 -11.56 -18.10 16.35
CA GLY A 211 -10.62 -18.64 17.33
C GLY A 211 -9.31 -17.86 17.42
N GLU A 212 -8.26 -18.56 17.85
CA GLU A 212 -6.90 -18.04 18.00
C GLU A 212 -5.92 -18.99 17.29
N LEU A 213 -4.67 -18.56 17.11
CA LEU A 213 -3.61 -19.41 16.55
C LEU A 213 -3.15 -20.42 17.60
N VAL A 214 -3.82 -21.57 17.66
CA VAL A 214 -3.49 -22.66 18.61
C VAL A 214 -2.67 -23.74 17.91
N ALA A 215 -1.45 -23.99 18.40
CA ALA A 215 -0.55 -25.01 17.86
C ALA A 215 -1.23 -26.39 17.72
N GLY A 216 -1.07 -27.00 16.55
CA GLY A 216 -1.66 -28.29 16.19
C GLY A 216 -3.12 -28.23 15.71
N GLU A 217 -3.80 -27.09 15.83
CA GLU A 217 -5.16 -26.90 15.31
C GLU A 217 -5.14 -26.41 13.86
N THR A 218 -6.18 -26.77 13.10
CA THR A 218 -6.45 -26.19 11.78
C THR A 218 -7.21 -24.89 11.96
N ILE A 219 -6.67 -23.81 11.40
CA ILE A 219 -7.33 -22.51 11.30
C ILE A 219 -7.81 -22.26 9.88
N THR A 220 -8.79 -21.36 9.74
CA THR A 220 -9.26 -20.85 8.45
C THR A 220 -8.94 -19.37 8.35
N LEU A 221 -8.19 -18.99 7.31
CA LEU A 221 -7.85 -17.62 6.99
C LEU A 221 -8.65 -17.18 5.76
N GLU A 222 -9.32 -16.04 5.88
CA GLU A 222 -9.95 -15.34 4.75
C GLU A 222 -9.01 -14.25 4.27
N LEU A 223 -8.64 -14.30 2.99
CA LEU A 223 -7.73 -13.36 2.35
C LEU A 223 -8.49 -12.51 1.34
N ALA A 224 -8.11 -11.24 1.24
CA ALA A 224 -8.58 -10.33 0.20
C ALA A 224 -7.50 -9.31 -0.16
N SER A 225 -7.77 -8.45 -1.14
CA SER A 225 -6.79 -7.50 -1.68
C SER A 225 -5.54 -8.24 -2.16
N LEU A 226 -5.73 -9.32 -2.93
CA LEU A 226 -4.62 -10.05 -3.57
C LEU A 226 -4.33 -9.51 -4.97
N ASN A 227 -5.26 -8.76 -5.57
CA ASN A 227 -5.20 -8.32 -6.95
C ASN A 227 -5.68 -6.88 -7.16
N TYR A 228 -5.03 -6.20 -8.09
CA TYR A 228 -5.48 -4.93 -8.62
C TYR A 228 -6.82 -5.04 -9.35
N SER A 229 -7.48 -3.91 -9.58
CA SER A 229 -8.90 -3.86 -9.97
C SER A 229 -9.18 -3.39 -11.39
N SER A 230 -8.15 -3.00 -12.17
CA SER A 230 -8.33 -2.50 -13.52
C SER A 230 -7.86 -3.47 -14.60
N PRO A 231 -8.59 -3.54 -15.75
CA PRO A 231 -8.19 -4.39 -16.86
C PRO A 231 -6.78 -4.06 -17.38
N GLY A 232 -5.94 -5.07 -17.55
CA GLY A 232 -4.56 -4.92 -18.00
C GLY A 232 -3.54 -4.85 -16.88
N GLU A 233 -3.98 -4.71 -15.62
CA GLU A 233 -3.11 -4.92 -14.47
C GLU A 233 -2.84 -6.42 -14.24
N PRO A 234 -1.71 -6.78 -13.61
CA PRO A 234 -1.40 -8.16 -13.26
C PRO A 234 -2.48 -8.77 -12.35
N ILE A 235 -2.86 -10.01 -12.65
CA ILE A 235 -3.79 -10.81 -11.86
C ILE A 235 -3.08 -12.10 -11.47
N ALA A 236 -2.91 -12.32 -10.17
CA ALA A 236 -2.51 -13.57 -9.59
C ALA A 236 -3.66 -14.59 -9.63
N GLU A 237 -3.31 -15.85 -9.86
CA GLU A 237 -4.24 -16.98 -9.87
C GLU A 237 -4.14 -17.82 -8.58
N ASN A 238 -2.99 -17.77 -7.91
CA ASN A 238 -2.73 -18.55 -6.70
C ASN A 238 -2.08 -17.70 -5.62
N VAL A 239 -2.46 -17.98 -4.37
CA VAL A 239 -1.85 -17.44 -3.16
C VAL A 239 -1.26 -18.57 -2.35
N THR A 240 -0.06 -18.37 -1.82
CA THR A 240 0.60 -19.28 -0.88
C THR A 240 0.77 -18.58 0.46
N VAL A 241 0.22 -19.20 1.50
CA VAL A 241 0.34 -18.76 2.88
C VAL A 241 1.29 -19.69 3.61
N LYS A 242 2.24 -19.10 4.32
CA LYS A 242 3.19 -19.82 5.14
C LYS A 242 3.19 -19.28 6.57
N LEU A 243 3.23 -20.19 7.53
CA LEU A 243 3.45 -19.92 8.96
C LEU A 243 4.45 -20.94 9.47
N GLY A 244 5.67 -20.51 9.81
CA GLY A 244 6.75 -21.42 10.20
C GLY A 244 7.01 -22.53 9.17
N THR A 245 6.75 -23.79 9.57
CA THR A 245 6.88 -24.97 8.70
C THR A 245 5.62 -25.32 7.91
N SER A 246 4.49 -24.70 8.21
CA SER A 246 3.22 -24.93 7.52
C SER A 246 3.14 -24.03 6.29
N GLU A 247 2.74 -24.60 5.15
CA GLU A 247 2.63 -23.91 3.87
C GLU A 247 1.45 -24.49 3.08
N VAL A 248 0.56 -23.61 2.60
CA VAL A 248 -0.64 -23.99 1.85
C VAL A 248 -0.82 -23.03 0.68
N THR A 249 -1.10 -23.58 -0.49
CA THR A 249 -1.47 -22.82 -1.69
C THR A 249 -2.96 -22.97 -1.97
N ALA A 250 -3.64 -21.87 -2.24
CA ALA A 250 -5.04 -21.82 -2.64
C ALA A 250 -5.22 -21.04 -3.95
N VAL A 251 -6.30 -21.35 -4.66
CA VAL A 251 -6.71 -20.62 -5.86
C VAL A 251 -7.37 -19.31 -5.43
N ILE A 252 -7.06 -18.23 -6.14
CA ILE A 252 -7.66 -16.91 -5.92
C ILE A 252 -8.96 -16.80 -6.71
N ASP A 253 -10.04 -16.40 -6.04
CA ASP A 253 -11.26 -15.95 -6.68
C ASP A 253 -11.08 -14.51 -7.17
N ASN A 254 -11.11 -14.36 -8.50
CA ASN A 254 -10.97 -13.09 -9.21
C ASN A 254 -12.31 -12.59 -9.76
N ASP A 255 -13.45 -13.08 -9.25
CA ASP A 255 -14.76 -12.54 -9.57
C ASP A 255 -14.95 -11.15 -8.92
N PHE A 256 -14.52 -10.12 -9.65
CA PHE A 256 -14.62 -8.74 -9.17
C PHE A 256 -16.07 -8.26 -8.96
N SER A 257 -17.07 -8.98 -9.49
CA SER A 257 -18.48 -8.66 -9.26
C SER A 257 -18.94 -8.92 -7.82
N GLN A 258 -18.17 -9.68 -7.04
CA GLN A 258 -18.44 -9.95 -5.62
C GLN A 258 -17.88 -8.88 -4.68
N VAL A 259 -17.03 -7.97 -5.17
CA VAL A 259 -16.34 -6.99 -4.33
C VAL A 259 -17.24 -5.80 -4.02
N THR A 260 -17.23 -5.38 -2.75
CA THR A 260 -17.97 -4.21 -2.31
C THR A 260 -17.41 -2.94 -2.96
N THR A 261 -18.31 -2.15 -3.57
CA THR A 261 -17.97 -0.87 -4.20
C THR A 261 -17.25 0.05 -3.23
N GLY A 262 -16.11 0.59 -3.65
CA GLY A 262 -15.33 1.53 -2.83
C GLY A 262 -14.41 0.87 -1.79
N LEU A 263 -14.31 -0.46 -1.76
CA LEU A 263 -13.37 -1.22 -0.93
C LEU A 263 -12.35 -1.99 -1.79
N GLY A 264 -11.26 -2.40 -1.15
CA GLY A 264 -10.04 -2.94 -1.76
C GLY A 264 -10.04 -4.44 -2.07
N GLU A 265 -11.13 -5.15 -1.82
CA GLU A 265 -11.13 -6.60 -1.53
C GLU A 265 -11.11 -7.51 -2.77
N HIS A 266 -10.49 -7.10 -3.88
CA HIS A 266 -10.39 -7.93 -5.09
C HIS A 266 -9.28 -8.98 -4.98
N GLY A 267 -9.52 -10.16 -5.57
CA GLY A 267 -8.68 -11.33 -5.39
C GLY A 267 -8.84 -11.87 -3.97
N THR A 268 -9.78 -12.78 -3.77
CA THR A 268 -10.04 -13.37 -2.45
C THR A 268 -9.65 -14.84 -2.41
N ALA A 269 -9.33 -15.36 -1.24
CA ALA A 269 -9.06 -16.79 -1.06
C ALA A 269 -9.34 -17.23 0.37
N THR A 270 -9.84 -18.45 0.54
CA THR A 270 -9.95 -19.11 1.84
C THR A 270 -8.83 -20.15 1.96
N VAL A 271 -8.07 -20.09 3.06
CA VAL A 271 -6.94 -20.99 3.31
C VAL A 271 -7.14 -21.72 4.64
N GLU A 272 -7.14 -23.05 4.60
CA GLU A 272 -7.09 -23.89 5.80
C GLU A 272 -5.65 -24.31 6.08
N LEU A 273 -5.08 -23.89 7.21
CA LEU A 273 -3.69 -24.12 7.59
C LEU A 273 -3.59 -24.71 8.99
N VAL A 274 -2.73 -25.71 9.17
CA VAL A 274 -2.43 -26.24 10.51
C VAL A 274 -1.38 -25.35 11.16
N VAL A 275 -1.66 -24.83 12.35
CA VAL A 275 -0.71 -24.00 13.10
C VAL A 275 0.44 -24.89 13.60
N PRO A 276 1.70 -24.62 13.24
CA PRO A 276 2.83 -25.43 13.71
C PRO A 276 3.10 -25.17 15.20
N GLU A 277 3.87 -26.06 15.83
CA GLU A 277 4.34 -25.86 17.21
C GLU A 277 5.08 -24.52 17.35
N GLY A 278 4.81 -23.79 18.44
CA GLY A 278 5.38 -22.47 18.70
C GLY A 278 4.34 -21.45 19.14
N GLU A 279 4.80 -20.22 19.38
CA GLU A 279 3.93 -19.05 19.60
C GLU A 279 3.89 -18.25 18.29
N TRP A 280 2.69 -17.96 17.80
CA TRP A 280 2.47 -17.34 16.51
C TRP A 280 1.42 -16.23 16.59
N THR A 281 1.61 -15.22 15.77
CA THR A 281 0.67 -14.13 15.53
C THR A 281 0.36 -14.03 14.04
N LEU A 282 -0.67 -13.27 13.66
CA LEU A 282 -0.95 -13.01 12.24
C LEU A 282 0.18 -12.23 11.55
N ALA A 283 0.99 -11.47 12.30
CA ALA A 283 2.16 -10.76 11.77
C ALA A 283 3.32 -11.69 11.37
N ASP A 284 3.27 -12.97 11.76
CA ASP A 284 4.26 -13.99 11.39
C ASP A 284 3.90 -14.70 10.07
N LEU A 285 2.73 -14.41 9.49
CA LEU A 285 2.33 -14.96 8.21
C LEU A 285 3.18 -14.40 7.07
N VAL A 286 3.58 -15.28 6.17
CA VAL A 286 4.20 -14.91 4.89
C VAL A 286 3.21 -15.24 3.79
N ILE A 287 2.72 -14.22 3.10
CA ILE A 287 1.73 -14.35 2.02
C ILE A 287 2.40 -13.99 0.70
N THR A 288 2.29 -14.87 -0.27
CA THR A 288 2.88 -14.68 -1.60
C THR A 288 1.88 -15.05 -2.69
N THR A 289 1.92 -14.33 -3.81
CA THR A 289 1.11 -14.64 -4.97
C THR A 289 1.99 -15.05 -6.16
N ASP A 290 1.39 -15.73 -7.13
CA ASP A 290 2.07 -16.18 -8.35
C ASP A 290 2.15 -15.11 -9.45
N ALA A 291 1.74 -13.87 -9.16
CA ALA A 291 2.10 -12.69 -9.94
C ALA A 291 3.63 -12.47 -9.88
N LYS A 292 4.37 -13.25 -10.68
CA LYS A 292 5.85 -13.26 -10.85
C LYS A 292 6.68 -13.02 -9.56
N GLN A 293 6.88 -14.09 -8.80
CA GLN A 293 7.99 -14.46 -7.90
C GLN A 293 8.73 -13.37 -7.04
N VAL A 294 8.50 -13.47 -5.70
CA VAL A 294 9.40 -13.28 -4.52
C VAL A 294 9.10 -12.10 -3.54
N THR A 295 8.39 -12.49 -2.47
CA THR A 295 8.37 -12.15 -1.00
C THR A 295 8.02 -10.75 -0.46
N VAL A 296 7.17 -10.72 0.59
CA VAL A 296 7.44 -10.07 1.90
C VAL A 296 6.90 -10.99 3.03
N PRO A 297 7.52 -11.06 4.23
CA PRO A 297 8.87 -10.65 4.61
C PRO A 297 9.80 -11.87 4.73
N THR A 298 11.09 -11.67 4.52
CA THR A 298 12.06 -12.58 5.13
C THR A 298 11.89 -12.42 6.65
N PRO A 299 11.65 -13.49 7.42
CA PRO A 299 11.79 -13.41 8.86
C PRO A 299 13.22 -12.93 9.19
N PRO A 300 13.45 -12.30 10.36
CA PRO A 300 14.81 -12.15 10.85
C PRO A 300 15.50 -13.52 10.77
N ALA A 301 16.76 -13.53 10.35
CA ALA A 301 17.48 -14.76 10.01
C ALA A 301 17.61 -15.79 11.15
N ASP A 302 17.17 -15.46 12.37
CA ASP A 302 17.24 -16.28 13.57
C ASP A 302 15.91 -16.92 14.01
N GLY A 303 14.79 -16.63 13.34
CA GLY A 303 13.50 -17.26 13.65
C GLY A 303 12.96 -16.95 15.06
N SER A 304 13.37 -15.85 15.69
CA SER A 304 12.74 -15.40 16.92
C SER A 304 11.42 -14.69 16.61
N ALA A 305 10.30 -15.22 17.12
CA ALA A 305 9.02 -14.54 17.15
C ALA A 305 9.17 -13.19 17.89
N ASN A 306 8.66 -12.11 17.29
CA ASN A 306 8.65 -10.80 17.93
C ASN A 306 7.57 -10.78 19.02
N SER A 307 7.97 -11.11 20.25
CA SER A 307 7.13 -11.00 21.43
C SER A 307 7.05 -9.53 21.90
N SER A 308 6.27 -8.68 21.22
CA SER A 308 5.89 -7.38 21.82
C SER A 308 4.72 -6.68 21.13
N LEU A 309 3.51 -7.19 21.35
CA LEU A 309 2.30 -6.36 21.48
C LEU A 309 1.49 -6.88 22.67
N SER A 310 1.98 -6.59 23.88
CA SER A 310 1.19 -6.80 25.09
C SER A 310 0.21 -5.64 25.25
N SER A 311 -1.08 -5.99 25.28
CA SER A 311 -2.21 -5.14 25.64
C SER A 311 -1.91 -4.19 26.79
N VAL A 312 -1.92 -2.88 26.52
CA VAL A 312 -2.05 -1.88 27.58
C VAL A 312 -3.53 -1.74 27.90
N GLY A 313 -3.95 -2.54 28.89
CA GLY A 313 -5.26 -2.47 29.49
C GLY A 313 -5.57 -1.07 30.03
N SER A 314 -6.77 -0.61 29.72
CA SER A 314 -7.44 0.52 30.35
C SER A 314 -7.36 0.43 31.88
N SER A 315 -6.83 1.47 32.53
CA SER A 315 -7.24 1.80 33.90
C SER A 315 -7.19 3.31 34.15
N ARG A 316 -8.40 3.88 34.16
CA ARG A 316 -8.90 5.09 34.87
C ARG A 316 -8.29 6.45 34.59
#